data_AF-A0A836RG32-F1
#
_entry.id   AF-A0A836RG32-F1
#
_cell.length_a   1.000
_cell.length_b   1.000
_cell.length_c   1.000
_cell.angle_alpha   90.00
_cell.angle_beta   90.00
_cell.angle_gamma   90.00
#
_symmetry.space_group_name_H-M   'P 1'
#
loop_
_entity.id
_entity.type
_entity.pdbx_description
1 polymer ?
#
loop_
_entity_poly.entity_id
_entity_poly.type
_entity_poly.pdbx_seq_one_letter_code
_entity_poly.pdbx_strand_id
1 'polypeptide(L)'
;ARFFSGDYQAAVAAFDRALERDPSAVYLVTWRYWAAVRAGREQEAKAWLQQHREHVKQSSEWVDHLVGFLTGEIDQERLLQLAEAAEPDARPARACEAHFFIAERCQQAGQSEKAAQHYRQAVETRQRHLSAYRGARLALDASGKSTQ
;
A
#
# COMPACT_ATOMS: atom_id res chain seq x y z
N ALA A 1 2.21 -10.24 -11.08
CA ALA A 1 2.38 -8.78 -11.04
C ALA A 1 3.84 -8.48 -10.68
N ARG A 2 4.52 -7.62 -11.44
CA ARG A 2 5.98 -7.36 -11.32
C ARG A 2 6.41 -6.89 -9.92
N PHE A 3 5.51 -6.25 -9.18
CA PHE A 3 5.73 -5.85 -7.79
C PHE A 3 6.08 -7.03 -6.87
N PHE A 4 5.31 -8.12 -6.93
CA PHE A 4 5.55 -9.29 -6.08
C PHE A 4 6.71 -10.17 -6.53
N SER A 5 7.22 -9.98 -7.75
CA SER A 5 8.45 -10.65 -8.21
C SER A 5 9.72 -9.87 -7.88
N GLY A 6 9.61 -8.72 -7.19
CA GLY A 6 10.75 -7.91 -6.77
C GLY A 6 11.33 -6.99 -7.83
N ASP A 7 10.82 -7.02 -9.07
CA ASP A 7 11.24 -6.09 -10.13
C ASP A 7 10.48 -4.77 -10.00
N TYR A 8 10.91 -3.98 -9.01
CA TYR A 8 10.23 -2.75 -8.62
C TYR A 8 10.37 -1.63 -9.66
N GLN A 9 11.48 -1.56 -10.39
CA GLN A 9 11.66 -0.58 -11.46
C GLN A 9 10.68 -0.84 -12.61
N ALA A 10 10.58 -2.10 -13.07
CA ALA A 10 9.61 -2.43 -14.11
C ALA A 10 8.16 -2.37 -13.61
N ALA A 11 7.93 -2.55 -12.30
CA ALA A 11 6.61 -2.35 -11.70
C ALA A 11 6.17 -0.88 -11.77
N VAL A 12 7.05 0.09 -11.43
CA VAL A 12 6.74 1.52 -11.57
C VAL A 12 6.35 1.86 -13.01
N ALA A 13 7.18 1.48 -13.99
CA ALA A 13 6.89 1.74 -15.41
C ALA A 13 5.62 1.03 -15.94
N ALA A 14 5.20 -0.07 -15.29
CA ALA A 14 3.93 -0.71 -15.62
C ALA A 14 2.74 0.04 -15.03
N PHE A 15 2.86 0.55 -13.81
CA PHE A 15 1.82 1.36 -13.18
C PHE A 15 1.68 2.73 -13.86
N ASP A 16 2.78 3.37 -14.26
CA ASP A 16 2.75 4.62 -15.02
C ASP A 16 1.93 4.46 -16.31
N ARG A 17 2.25 3.47 -17.14
CA ARG A 17 1.49 3.18 -18.36
C ARG A 17 0.03 2.83 -18.10
N ALA A 18 -0.27 2.18 -16.98
CA ALA A 18 -1.65 1.86 -16.62
C ALA A 18 -2.44 3.12 -16.25
N LEU A 19 -1.83 4.04 -15.50
CA LEU A 19 -2.43 5.33 -15.12
C LEU A 19 -2.54 6.30 -16.30
N GLU A 20 -1.60 6.26 -17.24
CA GLU A 20 -1.71 7.02 -18.51
C GLU A 20 -2.88 6.54 -19.35
N ARG A 21 -3.09 5.21 -19.41
CA ARG A 21 -4.20 4.60 -20.17
C ARG A 21 -5.55 4.78 -19.48
N ASP A 22 -5.57 4.65 -18.16
CA ASP A 22 -6.76 4.81 -17.34
C ASP A 22 -6.44 5.68 -16.11
N PRO A 23 -6.62 7.01 -16.22
CA PRO A 23 -6.41 7.92 -15.11
C PRO A 23 -7.37 7.67 -13.94
N SER A 24 -8.50 6.97 -14.15
CA SER A 24 -9.46 6.68 -13.09
C SER A 24 -9.02 5.54 -12.17
N ALA A 25 -8.00 4.77 -12.56
CA ALA A 25 -7.42 3.69 -11.77
C ALA A 25 -6.57 4.18 -10.59
N VAL A 26 -7.06 5.16 -9.83
CA VAL A 26 -6.34 5.84 -8.75
C VAL A 26 -5.87 4.92 -7.63
N TYR A 27 -6.49 3.75 -7.46
CA TYR A 27 -6.03 2.73 -6.52
C TYR A 27 -4.61 2.21 -6.87
N LEU A 28 -4.16 2.32 -8.12
CA LEU A 28 -2.79 1.94 -8.54
C LEU A 28 -1.72 2.91 -8.04
N VAL A 29 -2.10 4.13 -7.65
CA VAL A 29 -1.17 5.18 -7.20
C VAL A 29 -0.37 4.73 -5.97
N THR A 30 -1.01 4.05 -5.02
CA THR A 30 -0.36 3.55 -3.80
C THR A 30 0.63 2.41 -4.12
N TRP A 31 0.28 1.54 -5.06
CA TRP A 31 1.17 0.46 -5.54
C TRP A 31 2.35 1.00 -6.34
N ARG A 32 2.14 2.02 -7.18
CA ARG A 32 3.21 2.75 -7.87
C ARG A 32 4.19 3.35 -6.85
N TYR A 33 3.66 4.04 -5.84
CA TYR A 33 4.47 4.63 -4.79
C TYR A 33 5.34 3.58 -4.09
N TRP A 34 4.75 2.47 -3.63
CA TRP A 34 5.52 1.43 -2.96
C TRP A 34 6.54 0.76 -3.88
N ALA A 35 6.23 0.60 -5.16
CA ALA A 35 7.21 0.12 -6.14
C ALA A 35 8.41 1.09 -6.22
N ALA A 36 8.17 2.39 -6.28
CA ALA A 36 9.24 3.39 -6.32
C ALA A 36 10.06 3.40 -5.02
N VAL A 37 9.42 3.31 -3.85
CA VAL A 37 10.09 3.19 -2.55
C VAL A 37 10.98 1.95 -2.49
N ARG A 38 10.47 0.78 -2.87
CA ARG A 38 11.23 -0.47 -2.90
C ARG A 38 12.35 -0.48 -3.94
N ALA A 39 12.30 0.42 -4.92
CA ALA A 39 13.38 0.71 -5.87
C ALA A 39 14.36 1.79 -5.38
N GLY A 40 14.24 2.28 -4.14
CA GLY A 40 15.11 3.32 -3.57
C GLY A 40 14.80 4.75 -4.04
N ARG A 41 13.60 5.01 -4.57
CA ARG A 41 13.19 6.29 -5.16
C ARG A 41 12.07 6.98 -4.39
N GLU A 42 12.13 6.97 -3.06
CA GLU A 42 11.06 7.51 -2.21
C GLU A 42 10.80 9.01 -2.44
N GLN A 43 11.85 9.81 -2.60
CA GLN A 43 11.71 11.26 -2.81
C GLN A 43 10.97 11.56 -4.12
N GLU A 44 11.31 10.85 -5.20
CA GLU A 44 10.58 10.93 -6.48
C GLU A 44 9.13 10.49 -6.30
N ALA A 45 8.90 9.38 -5.60
CA ALA A 45 7.56 8.86 -5.35
C ALA A 45 6.67 9.88 -4.61
N LYS A 46 7.22 10.57 -3.61
CA LYS A 46 6.52 11.63 -2.86
C LYS A 46 6.21 12.85 -3.74
N ALA A 47 7.18 13.31 -4.52
CA ALA A 47 6.98 14.44 -5.44
C ALA A 47 5.90 14.12 -6.49
N TRP A 48 5.93 12.90 -7.04
CA TRP A 48 4.92 12.43 -7.98
C TRP A 48 3.53 12.41 -7.33
N LEU A 49 3.40 11.89 -6.10
CA LEU A 49 2.12 11.89 -5.37
C LEU A 49 1.58 13.30 -5.15
N GLN A 50 2.44 14.25 -4.79
CA GLN A 50 2.03 15.65 -4.60
C GLN A 50 1.44 16.24 -5.88
N GLN A 51 2.03 15.95 -7.04
CA GLN A 51 1.52 16.43 -8.34
C GLN A 51 0.17 15.83 -8.73
N HIS A 52 -0.13 14.60 -8.29
CA HIS A 52 -1.35 13.87 -8.64
C HIS A 52 -2.41 13.92 -7.53
N ARG A 53 -2.12 14.58 -6.40
CA ARG A 53 -2.94 14.53 -5.19
C ARG A 53 -4.36 15.03 -5.40
N GLU A 54 -4.52 16.13 -6.15
CA GLU A 54 -5.86 16.70 -6.38
C GLU A 54 -6.76 15.76 -7.18
N HIS A 55 -6.21 15.07 -8.19
CA HIS A 55 -6.96 14.05 -8.94
C HIS A 55 -7.35 12.85 -8.05
N VAL A 56 -6.44 12.44 -7.16
CA VAL A 56 -6.72 11.38 -6.18
C VAL A 56 -7.86 11.78 -5.25
N LYS A 57 -7.83 12.99 -4.67
CA LYS A 57 -8.89 13.52 -3.79
C LYS A 57 -10.26 13.50 -4.46
N GLN A 58 -10.32 13.90 -5.73
CA GLN A 58 -11.56 13.94 -6.51
C GLN A 58 -12.10 12.54 -6.83
N SER A 59 -11.22 11.54 -6.93
CA SER A 59 -11.57 10.19 -7.37
C SER A 59 -11.87 9.23 -6.22
N SER A 60 -11.15 9.32 -5.10
CA SER A 60 -11.35 8.44 -3.95
C SER A 60 -10.81 9.04 -2.65
N GLU A 61 -11.72 9.29 -1.71
CA GLU A 61 -11.39 9.67 -0.32
C GLU A 61 -10.45 8.66 0.36
N TRP A 62 -10.75 7.36 0.23
CA TRP A 62 -9.91 6.35 0.87
C TRP A 62 -8.45 6.32 0.34
N VAL A 63 -8.27 6.39 -0.98
CA VAL A 63 -6.93 6.48 -1.59
C VAL A 63 -6.24 7.78 -1.18
N ASP A 64 -6.96 8.88 -1.00
CA ASP A 64 -6.39 10.12 -0.47
C ASP A 64 -5.81 9.95 0.93
N HIS A 65 -6.51 9.24 1.82
CA HIS A 65 -6.02 8.91 3.16
C HIS A 65 -4.79 8.01 3.12
N LEU A 66 -4.78 7.00 2.24
CA LEU A 66 -3.59 6.19 2.00
C LEU A 66 -2.43 7.08 1.54
N VAL A 67 -2.64 7.97 0.57
CA VAL A 67 -1.60 8.91 0.12
C VAL A 67 -1.10 9.79 1.25
N GLY A 68 -1.98 10.32 2.11
CA GLY A 68 -1.58 11.07 3.30
C GLY A 68 -0.67 10.27 4.25
N PHE A 69 -0.93 8.98 4.43
CA PHE A 69 -0.02 8.11 5.19
C PHE A 69 1.31 7.89 4.47
N LEU A 70 1.27 7.71 3.13
CA LEU A 70 2.45 7.52 2.31
C LEU A 70 3.37 8.75 2.31
N THR A 71 2.81 9.96 2.33
CA THR A 71 3.56 11.22 2.38
C THR A 71 3.95 11.63 3.80
N GLY A 72 3.34 11.04 4.83
CA GLY A 72 3.59 11.34 6.25
C GLY A 72 2.72 12.46 6.83
N GLU A 73 1.65 12.84 6.14
CA GLU A 73 0.65 13.81 6.61
C GLU A 73 -0.24 13.23 7.72
N ILE A 74 -0.49 11.92 7.68
CA ILE A 74 -1.15 11.19 8.76
C ILE A 74 -0.29 10.01 9.21
N ASP A 75 -0.40 9.64 10.48
CA ASP A 75 0.30 8.50 11.04
C ASP A 75 -0.51 7.20 10.92
N GLN A 76 0.09 6.11 11.40
CA GLN A 76 -0.52 4.79 11.39
C GLN A 76 -1.81 4.71 12.23
N GLU A 77 -1.87 5.43 13.36
CA GLU A 77 -3.02 5.38 14.27
C GLU A 77 -4.21 6.04 13.58
N ARG A 78 -3.98 7.22 13.00
CA ARG A 78 -5.01 7.94 12.26
C ARG A 78 -5.51 7.15 11.06
N LEU A 79 -4.61 6.50 10.30
CA LEU A 79 -5.03 5.68 9.17
C LEU A 79 -5.93 4.51 9.60
N LEU A 80 -5.61 3.84 10.71
CA LEU A 80 -6.43 2.74 11.24
C LEU A 80 -7.80 3.24 11.73
N GLN A 81 -7.85 4.40 12.39
CA GLN A 81 -9.12 5.02 12.79
C GLN A 81 -10.01 5.34 11.58
N LEU A 82 -9.41 5.85 10.48
CA LEU A 82 -10.14 6.14 9.24
C LEU A 82 -10.63 4.87 8.54
N ALA A 83 -9.89 3.76 8.64
CA ALA A 83 -10.34 2.47 8.15
C ALA A 83 -11.54 1.94 8.96
N GLU A 84 -11.50 2.05 10.28
CA GLU A 84 -12.59 1.59 11.17
C GLU A 84 -13.85 2.44 11.04
N ALA A 85 -13.70 3.75 10.85
CA ALA A 85 -14.81 4.69 10.67
C ALA A 85 -15.59 4.49 9.36
N ALA A 86 -15.12 3.62 8.47
CA ALA A 86 -15.79 3.35 7.21
C ALA A 86 -17.09 2.56 7.39
N GLU A 87 -17.92 2.65 6.34
CA GLU A 87 -19.14 1.86 6.21
C GLU A 87 -18.86 0.37 6.40
N PRO A 88 -19.78 -0.40 7.03
CA PRO A 88 -19.57 -1.81 7.36
C PRO A 88 -19.09 -2.67 6.18
N ASP A 89 -19.59 -2.42 4.98
CA ASP A 89 -19.23 -3.17 3.77
C ASP A 89 -17.81 -2.84 3.27
N ALA A 90 -17.34 -1.62 3.48
CA ALA A 90 -16.02 -1.15 3.04
C ALA A 90 -14.92 -1.38 4.08
N ARG A 91 -15.28 -1.41 5.37
CA ARG A 91 -14.34 -1.49 6.49
C ARG A 91 -13.35 -2.66 6.39
N PRO A 92 -13.75 -3.91 6.05
CA PRO A 92 -12.80 -5.00 5.92
C PRO A 92 -11.75 -4.77 4.82
N ALA A 93 -12.14 -4.14 3.71
CA ALA A 93 -11.23 -3.82 2.61
C ALA A 93 -10.25 -2.72 3.00
N ARG A 94 -10.74 -1.63 3.62
CA ARG A 94 -9.90 -0.52 4.09
C ARG A 94 -8.94 -0.99 5.19
N ALA A 95 -9.39 -1.82 6.13
CA ALA A 95 -8.54 -2.42 7.15
C ALA A 95 -7.42 -3.27 6.52
N CYS A 96 -7.75 -4.07 5.49
CA CYS A 96 -6.76 -4.89 4.80
C CYS A 96 -5.64 -4.05 4.19
N GLU A 97 -6.02 -2.99 3.45
CA GLU A 97 -5.05 -2.09 2.81
C GLU A 97 -4.26 -1.27 3.83
N ALA A 98 -4.92 -0.73 4.85
CA ALA A 98 -4.25 0.03 5.91
C ALA A 98 -3.17 -0.80 6.61
N HIS A 99 -3.54 -2.00 7.08
CA HIS A 99 -2.57 -2.90 7.71
C HIS A 99 -1.45 -3.31 6.75
N PHE A 100 -1.76 -3.59 5.48
CA PHE A 100 -0.72 -3.92 4.50
C PHE A 100 0.28 -2.78 4.30
N PHE A 101 -0.18 -1.54 4.08
CA PHE A 101 0.72 -0.42 3.84
C PHE A 101 1.46 0.06 5.10
N ILE A 102 0.88 -0.11 6.29
CA ILE A 102 1.61 0.07 7.54
C ILE A 102 2.73 -0.97 7.66
N ALA A 103 2.44 -2.23 7.32
CA ALA A 103 3.45 -3.29 7.34
C ALA A 103 4.61 -3.02 6.36
N GLU A 104 4.33 -2.53 5.15
CA GLU A 104 5.36 -2.11 4.20
C GLU A 104 6.25 -1.00 4.77
N ARG A 105 5.68 -0.03 5.50
CA ARG A 105 6.45 1.02 6.17
C ARG A 105 7.30 0.48 7.33
N CYS A 106 6.76 -0.43 8.12
CA CYS A 106 7.53 -1.13 9.15
C CYS A 106 8.71 -1.91 8.53
N GLN A 107 8.49 -2.62 7.40
CA GLN A 107 9.56 -3.32 6.70
C GLN A 107 10.65 -2.37 6.21
N GLN A 108 10.26 -1.26 5.59
CA GLN A 108 11.20 -0.24 5.14
C GLN A 108 12.04 0.32 6.30
N ALA A 109 11.44 0.46 7.48
CA ALA A 109 12.12 0.89 8.70
C ALA A 109 12.92 -0.22 9.42
N GLY A 110 13.01 -1.43 8.86
CA GLY A 110 13.70 -2.58 9.48
C GLY A 110 12.95 -3.20 10.67
N GLN A 111 11.69 -2.85 10.88
CA GLN A 111 10.85 -3.30 12.00
C GLN A 111 10.09 -4.59 11.65
N SER A 112 10.83 -5.67 11.36
CA SER A 112 10.30 -6.91 10.80
C SER A 112 9.18 -7.55 11.64
N GLU A 113 9.30 -7.52 12.97
CA GLU A 113 8.26 -8.08 13.86
C GLU A 113 6.94 -7.31 13.79
N LYS A 114 7.01 -5.97 13.82
CA LYS A 114 5.84 -5.10 13.67
C LYS A 114 5.22 -5.26 12.29
N ALA A 115 6.04 -5.32 11.24
CA ALA A 115 5.56 -5.62 9.90
C ALA A 115 4.79 -6.94 9.84
N ALA A 116 5.34 -8.01 10.41
CA ALA A 116 4.68 -9.32 10.46
C ALA A 116 3.35 -9.29 11.23
N GLN A 117 3.26 -8.52 12.32
CA GLN A 117 1.99 -8.30 13.04
C GLN A 117 0.94 -7.65 12.15
N HIS A 118 1.29 -6.56 11.47
CA HIS A 118 0.36 -5.87 10.56
C HIS A 118 0.00 -6.72 9.34
N TYR A 119 0.92 -7.49 8.76
CA TYR A 119 0.57 -8.43 7.68
C TYR A 119 -0.43 -9.49 8.15
N ARG A 120 -0.30 -10.03 9.37
CA ARG A 120 -1.30 -10.97 9.92
C ARG A 120 -2.68 -10.32 10.03
N GLN A 121 -2.75 -9.09 10.54
CA GLN A 121 -4.00 -8.34 10.60
C GLN A 121 -4.62 -8.13 9.21
N ALA A 122 -3.81 -7.80 8.20
CA ALA A 122 -4.30 -7.68 6.82
C ALA A 122 -4.87 -9.02 6.28
N VAL A 123 -4.27 -10.16 6.64
CA VAL A 123 -4.75 -11.50 6.25
C VAL A 123 -6.02 -11.90 7.02
N GLU A 124 -6.16 -11.50 8.28
CA GLU A 124 -7.34 -11.79 9.11
C GLU A 124 -8.63 -11.18 8.54
N THR A 125 -8.53 -10.09 7.76
CA THR A 125 -9.69 -9.48 7.06
C THR A 125 -10.33 -10.39 6.00
N ARG A 126 -9.61 -11.45 5.57
CA ARG A 126 -10.04 -12.42 4.53
C ARG A 126 -10.40 -11.81 3.18
N GLN A 127 -9.93 -10.60 2.87
CA GLN A 127 -10.18 -9.92 1.59
C GLN A 127 -9.34 -10.51 0.44
N ARG A 128 -9.58 -11.79 0.12
CA ARG A 128 -8.78 -12.60 -0.83
C ARG A 128 -8.66 -11.99 -2.23
N HIS A 129 -9.64 -11.20 -2.62
CA HIS A 129 -9.66 -10.53 -3.91
C HIS A 129 -8.65 -9.37 -3.97
N LEU A 130 -8.30 -8.76 -2.84
CA LEU A 130 -7.38 -7.61 -2.79
C LEU A 130 -5.92 -8.02 -2.97
N SER A 131 -5.18 -7.16 -3.67
CA SER A 131 -3.73 -7.29 -3.79
C SER A 131 -3.03 -7.16 -2.43
N ALA A 132 -3.55 -6.33 -1.51
CA ALA A 132 -3.04 -6.16 -0.16
C ALA A 132 -3.04 -7.47 0.64
N TYR A 133 -4.14 -8.22 0.60
CA TYR A 133 -4.24 -9.55 1.22
C TYR A 133 -3.20 -10.53 0.66
N ARG A 134 -3.10 -10.61 -0.67
CA ARG A 134 -2.17 -11.54 -1.34
C ARG A 134 -0.72 -11.17 -1.05
N GLY A 135 -0.41 -9.86 -1.06
CA GLY A 135 0.89 -9.32 -0.71
C GLY A 135 1.28 -9.64 0.73
N ALA A 136 0.37 -9.42 1.69
CA ALA A 136 0.59 -9.72 3.09
C ALA A 136 0.92 -11.21 3.32
N ARG A 137 0.19 -12.12 2.66
CA ARG A 137 0.49 -13.56 2.72
C ARG A 137 1.88 -13.89 2.19
N LEU A 138 2.23 -13.37 1.01
CA LEU A 138 3.55 -13.60 0.42
C LEU A 138 4.68 -13.08 1.32
N ALA A 139 4.49 -11.92 1.96
CA ALA A 139 5.45 -11.36 2.89
C ALA A 139 5.64 -12.26 4.13
N LEU A 140 4.55 -12.76 4.72
CA LEU A 140 4.61 -13.68 5.86
C LEU A 140 5.32 -15.00 5.49
N ASP A 141 4.99 -15.57 4.34
CA ASP A 141 5.61 -16.81 3.84
C ASP A 141 7.12 -16.63 3.61
N ALA A 142 7.55 -15.44 3.15
CA ALA A 142 8.96 -15.10 2.98
C ALA A 142 9.68 -14.95 4.34
N SER A 143 9.07 -14.26 5.31
CA SER A 143 9.64 -14.08 6.65
C SER A 143 9.82 -15.40 7.41
N GLY A 144 8.91 -16.36 7.25
CA GLY A 144 9.03 -17.67 7.88
C GLY A 144 10.16 -18.55 7.32
N LYS A 145 10.58 -18.31 6.07
CA LYS A 145 11.68 -19.05 5.42
C LYS A 145 13.06 -18.51 5.79
N SER A 146 13.16 -17.27 6.25
CA SER A 146 14.44 -16.65 6.65
C SER A 146 14.89 -17.04 8.06
N THR A 147 14.10 -17.81 8.81
CA THR A 147 14.40 -18.27 10.18
C THR A 147 14.78 -19.76 10.24
N GLN A 148 15.09 -20.39 9.09
CA GLN A 148 15.41 -21.81 8.99
C GLN A 148 16.77 -22.04 8.33
#